data_AF-A0A498QF99-F1
#
_entry.id   AF-A0A498QF99-F1
#
_cell.length_a   1.000
_cell.length_b   1.000
_cell.length_c   1.000
_cell.angle_alpha   90.00
_cell.angle_beta   90.00
_cell.angle_gamma   90.00
#
_symmetry.space_group_name_H-M   'P 1'
#
loop_
_entity.id
_entity.type
_entity.pdbx_description
1 polymer ?
#
loop_
_entity_poly.entity_id
_entity_poly.type
_entity_poly.pdbx_seq_one_letter_code
_entity_poly.pdbx_strand_id
1 'polypeptide(L)'
;MGGTGGSFAGNGGGGGSGGTSTEGAAGAGGTGGGAAGWLGQGGAGGAGGEIRASRFGPVPTAGRGGDGGAGGLLAGSGGAGGQGGSSNGGTGGDGGNGGHARGLLGDGGNGGYAGFGKFQGRGGDGGNGGLLIGNGGHGGWGAAGGDNVKGGDGGHGGNGGILLGLGGNGGAGGAGLAAGGGEGGAAGSGGLIGAPGVPGPHG
;
A
#
# COMPACT_ATOMS: atom_id res chain seq x y z
N MET A 1 -11.68 -1.40 -11.01
CA MET A 1 -10.51 -2.31 -10.97
C MET A 1 -9.72 -2.16 -12.26
N GLY A 2 -8.42 -2.44 -12.23
CA GLY A 2 -7.57 -2.46 -13.43
C GLY A 2 -7.71 -3.74 -14.24
N GLY A 3 -7.55 -3.64 -15.56
CA GLY A 3 -7.62 -4.79 -16.47
C GLY A 3 -6.41 -5.72 -16.35
N THR A 4 -6.58 -6.99 -16.67
CA THR A 4 -5.49 -7.99 -16.64
C THR A 4 -4.61 -7.91 -17.89
N GLY A 5 -3.31 -8.12 -17.74
CA GLY A 5 -2.35 -8.18 -18.86
C GLY A 5 -2.56 -9.40 -19.77
N GLY A 6 -1.93 -9.38 -20.95
CA GLY A 6 -1.98 -10.46 -21.95
C GLY A 6 -1.42 -11.80 -21.47
N SER A 7 -1.79 -12.89 -22.16
CA SER A 7 -1.51 -14.28 -21.75
C SER A 7 -0.04 -14.71 -21.87
N PHE A 8 0.76 -14.02 -22.68
CA PHE A 8 2.20 -14.29 -22.80
C PHE A 8 3.03 -13.15 -22.24
N ALA A 9 2.79 -11.94 -22.74
CA ALA A 9 3.36 -10.71 -22.23
C ALA A 9 2.25 -9.65 -22.09
N GLY A 10 2.26 -8.92 -20.99
CA GLY A 10 1.39 -7.77 -20.82
C GLY A 10 1.28 -7.32 -19.37
N ASN A 11 1.30 -6.01 -19.17
CA ASN A 11 1.14 -5.41 -17.87
C ASN A 11 -0.34 -5.40 -17.45
N GLY A 12 -0.58 -5.49 -16.15
CA GLY A 12 -1.88 -5.15 -15.60
C GLY A 12 -2.16 -3.65 -15.69
N GLY A 13 -3.43 -3.31 -15.91
CA GLY A 13 -3.91 -1.93 -15.91
C GLY A 13 -3.99 -1.35 -14.50
N GLY A 14 -3.88 -0.04 -14.37
CA GLY A 14 -4.05 0.64 -13.09
C GLY A 14 -5.48 0.53 -12.55
N GLY A 15 -5.60 0.57 -11.23
CA GLY A 15 -6.87 0.69 -10.53
C GLY A 15 -7.48 2.10 -10.68
N GLY A 16 -8.80 2.17 -10.82
CA GLY A 16 -9.51 3.45 -10.84
C GLY A 16 -9.53 4.12 -9.46
N SER A 17 -9.56 5.44 -9.42
CA SER A 17 -9.71 6.19 -8.16
C SER A 17 -11.08 5.97 -7.52
N GLY A 18 -11.12 5.98 -6.20
CA GLY A 18 -12.33 5.98 -5.41
C GLY A 18 -13.12 7.29 -5.55
N GLY A 19 -14.45 7.20 -5.54
CA GLY A 19 -15.34 8.35 -5.62
C GLY A 19 -15.30 9.21 -4.35
N THR A 20 -15.33 10.53 -4.51
CA THR A 20 -15.44 11.46 -3.38
C THR A 20 -16.85 11.45 -2.80
N SER A 21 -16.97 11.58 -1.48
CA SER A 21 -18.27 11.73 -0.82
C SER A 21 -18.37 13.01 0.01
N THR A 22 -19.59 13.53 0.14
CA THR A 22 -19.95 14.55 1.14
C THR A 22 -20.69 13.94 2.33
N GLU A 23 -21.22 12.72 2.22
CA GLU A 23 -21.99 12.04 3.27
C GLU A 23 -21.70 10.53 3.27
N GLY A 24 -21.48 9.93 4.45
CA GLY A 24 -21.17 8.50 4.56
C GLY A 24 -19.74 8.14 4.13
N ALA A 25 -19.56 6.95 3.53
CA ALA A 25 -18.23 6.44 3.14
C ALA A 25 -17.86 6.90 1.72
N ALA A 26 -16.59 7.30 1.54
CA ALA A 26 -16.06 7.55 0.20
C ALA A 26 -15.69 6.23 -0.49
N GLY A 27 -15.66 6.22 -1.83
CA GLY A 27 -15.37 5.03 -2.61
C GLY A 27 -13.93 4.55 -2.39
N ALA A 28 -13.71 3.24 -2.30
CA ALA A 28 -12.37 2.69 -2.29
C ALA A 28 -11.70 2.84 -3.66
N GLY A 29 -10.37 2.95 -3.66
CA GLY A 29 -9.57 2.81 -4.85
C GLY A 29 -9.68 1.40 -5.42
N GLY A 30 -9.78 1.30 -6.74
CA GLY A 30 -9.78 0.01 -7.43
C GLY A 30 -8.43 -0.68 -7.30
N THR A 31 -8.42 -2.00 -7.19
CA THR A 31 -7.20 -2.79 -7.28
C THR A 31 -6.55 -2.66 -8.67
N GLY A 32 -5.22 -2.63 -8.70
CA GLY A 32 -4.44 -2.76 -9.92
C GLY A 32 -4.61 -4.17 -10.52
N GLY A 33 -4.66 -4.25 -11.85
CA GLY A 33 -4.73 -5.53 -12.55
C GLY A 33 -3.43 -6.31 -12.45
N GLY A 34 -3.51 -7.64 -12.47
CA GLY A 34 -2.31 -8.48 -12.54
C GLY A 34 -1.82 -8.66 -13.98
N ALA A 35 -0.52 -8.92 -14.16
CA ALA A 35 -0.01 -9.46 -15.42
C ALA A 35 -0.31 -10.97 -15.49
N ALA A 36 -1.23 -11.42 -16.35
CA ALA A 36 -1.61 -12.85 -16.40
C ALA A 36 -0.53 -13.76 -17.02
N GLY A 37 0.31 -13.24 -17.90
CA GLY A 37 1.29 -14.00 -18.66
C GLY A 37 2.61 -14.26 -17.94
N TRP A 38 3.55 -14.81 -18.70
CA TRP A 38 4.93 -15.07 -18.25
C TRP A 38 5.67 -13.79 -17.92
N LEU A 39 5.45 -12.75 -18.71
CA LEU A 39 6.13 -11.47 -18.60
C LEU A 39 5.10 -10.35 -18.35
N GLY A 40 5.37 -9.48 -17.38
CA GLY A 40 4.61 -8.23 -17.23
C GLY A 40 4.54 -7.72 -15.81
N GLN A 41 4.35 -6.41 -15.69
CA GLN A 41 4.21 -5.74 -14.41
C GLN A 41 2.77 -5.78 -13.91
N GLY A 42 2.60 -5.84 -12.60
CA GLY A 42 1.33 -5.53 -11.96
C GLY A 42 0.96 -4.06 -12.14
N GLY A 43 -0.33 -3.77 -12.30
CA GLY A 43 -0.84 -2.40 -12.34
C GLY A 43 -0.84 -1.77 -10.95
N ALA A 44 -0.67 -0.45 -10.85
CA ALA A 44 -0.81 0.25 -9.58
C ALA A 44 -2.26 0.23 -9.08
N GLY A 45 -2.45 0.21 -7.77
CA GLY A 45 -3.75 0.42 -7.14
C GLY A 45 -4.21 1.87 -7.26
N GLY A 46 -5.53 2.08 -7.32
CA GLY A 46 -6.14 3.40 -7.37
C GLY A 46 -6.16 4.07 -6.00
N ALA A 47 -6.11 5.41 -5.97
CA ALA A 47 -6.28 6.14 -4.71
C ALA A 47 -7.70 5.97 -4.14
N GLY A 48 -7.82 5.96 -2.81
CA GLY A 48 -9.10 6.00 -2.11
C GLY A 48 -9.79 7.36 -2.22
N GLY A 49 -11.11 7.37 -2.15
CA GLY A 49 -11.93 8.57 -2.27
C GLY A 49 -11.88 9.45 -1.02
N GLU A 50 -12.02 10.76 -1.21
CA GLU A 50 -11.99 11.76 -0.14
C GLU A 50 -13.38 12.06 0.44
N ILE A 51 -13.43 12.56 1.68
CA ILE A 51 -14.62 13.17 2.29
C ILE A 51 -14.43 14.67 2.46
N ARG A 52 -15.27 15.47 1.79
CA ARG A 52 -15.10 16.93 1.71
C ARG A 52 -15.79 17.76 2.80
N ALA A 53 -16.93 17.31 3.35
CA ALA A 53 -17.60 18.03 4.44
C ALA A 53 -18.60 17.14 5.20
N SER A 54 -18.29 16.76 6.45
CA SER A 54 -19.21 16.00 7.29
C SER A 54 -20.21 16.93 7.99
N ARG A 55 -21.43 17.08 7.46
CA ARG A 55 -22.55 17.64 8.23
C ARG A 55 -23.60 16.56 8.43
N PHE A 56 -23.60 16.01 9.66
CA PHE A 56 -24.59 15.11 10.25
C PHE A 56 -24.72 13.71 9.61
N GLY A 57 -24.32 12.68 10.37
CA GLY A 57 -24.42 11.26 9.99
C GLY A 57 -23.40 10.39 10.74
N PRO A 58 -23.41 9.05 10.56
CA PRO A 58 -22.39 8.16 11.12
C PRO A 58 -20.98 8.63 10.72
N VAL A 59 -19.98 8.40 11.59
CA VAL A 59 -18.61 8.89 11.42
C VAL A 59 -18.10 8.49 10.02
N PRO A 60 -17.83 9.45 9.11
CA PRO A 60 -17.61 9.14 7.72
C PRO A 60 -16.16 8.66 7.49
N THR A 61 -16.00 7.53 6.80
CA THR A 61 -14.70 6.90 6.52
C THR A 61 -14.28 7.15 5.08
N ALA A 62 -13.08 7.69 4.90
CA ALA A 62 -12.54 7.90 3.56
C ALA A 62 -12.17 6.57 2.90
N GLY A 63 -12.09 6.56 1.58
CA GLY A 63 -11.85 5.34 0.83
C GLY A 63 -10.46 4.78 1.14
N ARG A 64 -10.35 3.47 1.32
CA ARG A 64 -9.06 2.78 1.30
C ARG A 64 -8.43 2.86 -0.09
N GLY A 65 -7.11 2.97 -0.17
CA GLY A 65 -6.36 2.82 -1.41
C GLY A 65 -6.44 1.39 -1.96
N GLY A 66 -6.58 1.25 -3.27
CA GLY A 66 -6.62 -0.07 -3.91
C GLY A 66 -5.26 -0.76 -3.82
N ASP A 67 -5.26 -2.08 -3.72
CA ASP A 67 -4.00 -2.84 -3.71
C ASP A 67 -3.35 -2.84 -5.10
N GLY A 68 -2.02 -2.91 -5.15
CA GLY A 68 -1.26 -3.11 -6.36
C GLY A 68 -1.47 -4.51 -6.95
N GLY A 69 -1.47 -4.59 -8.28
CA GLY A 69 -1.59 -5.84 -9.01
C GLY A 69 -0.32 -6.68 -8.93
N ALA A 70 -0.47 -7.98 -9.15
CA ALA A 70 0.66 -8.90 -9.15
C ALA A 70 1.43 -8.91 -10.49
N GLY A 71 2.74 -9.15 -10.44
CA GLY A 71 3.60 -9.34 -11.61
C GLY A 71 3.37 -10.69 -12.34
N GLY A 72 4.05 -10.86 -13.47
CA GLY A 72 4.01 -12.05 -14.32
C GLY A 72 4.61 -13.31 -13.68
N LEU A 73 4.39 -14.46 -14.32
CA LEU A 73 4.74 -15.79 -13.76
C LEU A 73 6.22 -16.16 -13.88
N LEU A 74 6.97 -15.56 -14.81
CA LEU A 74 8.43 -15.71 -14.90
C LEU A 74 9.11 -14.45 -14.43
N ALA A 75 8.78 -13.31 -15.05
CA ALA A 75 9.37 -12.03 -14.73
C ALA A 75 8.31 -10.94 -14.67
N GLY A 76 8.32 -10.17 -13.59
CA GLY A 76 7.42 -9.05 -13.41
C GLY A 76 7.36 -8.58 -11.97
N SER A 77 7.54 -7.29 -11.75
CA SER A 77 7.31 -6.62 -10.49
C SER A 77 5.82 -6.51 -10.17
N GLY A 78 5.51 -6.47 -8.88
CA GLY A 78 4.19 -6.03 -8.43
C GLY A 78 3.98 -4.54 -8.66
N GLY A 79 2.72 -4.13 -8.74
CA GLY A 79 2.33 -2.72 -8.80
C GLY A 79 2.32 -2.08 -7.41
N ALA A 80 2.49 -0.76 -7.33
CA ALA A 80 2.36 -0.05 -6.06
C ALA A 80 0.90 -0.07 -5.55
N GLY A 81 0.72 -0.07 -4.23
CA GLY A 81 -0.56 0.18 -3.59
C GLY A 81 -1.00 1.64 -3.74
N GLY A 82 -2.31 1.84 -3.81
CA GLY A 82 -2.93 3.14 -3.89
C GLY A 82 -2.94 3.87 -2.54
N GLN A 83 -2.98 5.19 -2.57
CA GLN A 83 -3.05 6.02 -1.38
C GLN A 83 -4.42 5.94 -0.70
N GLY A 84 -4.47 5.98 0.62
CA GLY A 84 -5.71 6.15 1.37
C GLY A 84 -6.32 7.53 1.18
N GLY A 85 -7.65 7.62 1.12
CA GLY A 85 -8.38 8.87 1.01
C GLY A 85 -8.39 9.66 2.30
N SER A 86 -8.53 10.99 2.23
CA SER A 86 -8.58 11.85 3.43
C SER A 86 -10.00 12.24 3.82
N SER A 87 -10.23 12.49 5.11
CA SER A 87 -11.50 12.88 5.70
C SER A 87 -11.35 14.06 6.65
N ASN A 88 -12.06 15.18 6.40
CA ASN A 88 -12.05 16.32 7.32
C ASN A 88 -12.90 16.11 8.60
N GLY A 89 -13.61 14.97 8.69
CA GLY A 89 -14.70 14.80 9.64
C GLY A 89 -14.76 13.46 10.38
N GLY A 90 -14.09 12.44 9.84
CA GLY A 90 -14.09 11.07 10.35
C GLY A 90 -12.77 10.38 10.03
N THR A 91 -12.79 9.07 9.80
CA THR A 91 -11.56 8.26 9.67
C THR A 91 -10.92 8.45 8.28
N GLY A 92 -9.60 8.65 8.24
CA GLY A 92 -8.80 8.55 7.03
C GLY A 92 -8.78 7.11 6.49
N GLY A 93 -8.62 6.94 5.19
CA GLY A 93 -8.56 5.62 4.56
C GLY A 93 -7.18 5.00 4.75
N ASP A 94 -7.13 3.67 4.85
CA ASP A 94 -5.85 2.96 4.81
C ASP A 94 -5.19 3.06 3.43
N GLY A 95 -3.87 2.96 3.39
CA GLY A 95 -3.14 2.71 2.16
C GLY A 95 -3.41 1.31 1.61
N GLY A 96 -3.36 1.16 0.29
CA GLY A 96 -3.42 -0.13 -0.37
C GLY A 96 -2.09 -0.87 -0.25
N ASN A 97 -2.12 -2.20 -0.22
CA ASN A 97 -0.91 -3.00 -0.19
C ASN A 97 -0.21 -2.97 -1.55
N GLY A 98 1.12 -3.06 -1.54
CA GLY A 98 1.90 -3.29 -2.74
C GLY A 98 1.67 -4.69 -3.31
N GLY A 99 1.65 -4.80 -4.63
CA GLY A 99 1.52 -6.07 -5.34
C GLY A 99 2.76 -6.94 -5.20
N HIS A 100 2.58 -8.25 -5.29
CA HIS A 100 3.69 -9.21 -5.27
C HIS A 100 4.24 -9.45 -6.67
N ALA A 101 5.56 -9.61 -6.77
CA ALA A 101 6.16 -10.31 -7.91
C ALA A 101 5.91 -11.81 -7.73
N ARG A 102 5.13 -12.43 -8.63
CA ARG A 102 4.77 -13.86 -8.52
C ARG A 102 5.81 -14.80 -9.11
N GLY A 103 6.56 -14.31 -10.09
CA GLY A 103 7.51 -15.11 -10.84
C GLY A 103 8.85 -15.29 -10.15
N LEU A 104 9.80 -15.83 -10.91
CA LEU A 104 11.17 -16.02 -10.43
C LEU A 104 11.90 -14.69 -10.26
N LEU A 105 11.55 -13.69 -11.08
CA LEU A 105 12.20 -12.39 -11.11
C LEU A 105 11.19 -11.24 -10.96
N GLY A 106 11.55 -10.23 -10.18
CA GLY A 106 10.84 -8.96 -10.12
C GLY A 106 10.75 -8.40 -8.71
N ASP A 107 10.58 -7.09 -8.58
CA ASP A 107 10.47 -6.46 -7.26
C ASP A 107 9.02 -6.46 -6.78
N GLY A 108 8.83 -6.47 -5.46
CA GLY A 108 7.54 -6.19 -4.87
C GLY A 108 7.16 -4.71 -5.01
N GLY A 109 5.86 -4.44 -5.10
CA GLY A 109 5.35 -3.07 -5.11
C GLY A 109 5.41 -2.44 -3.73
N ASN A 110 5.57 -1.12 -3.65
CA ASN A 110 5.46 -0.40 -2.38
C ASN A 110 3.99 -0.34 -1.91
N GLY A 111 3.78 -0.37 -0.60
CA GLY A 111 2.49 -0.05 0.00
C GLY A 111 2.15 1.44 -0.13
N GLY A 112 0.87 1.76 -0.18
CA GLY A 112 0.36 3.13 -0.20
C GLY A 112 0.41 3.77 1.18
N TYR A 113 0.55 5.10 1.22
CA TYR A 113 0.39 5.87 2.44
C TYR A 113 -1.08 5.87 2.90
N ALA A 114 -1.26 5.99 4.20
CA ALA A 114 -2.56 6.26 4.80
C ALA A 114 -3.08 7.65 4.44
N GLY A 115 -4.40 7.80 4.44
CA GLY A 115 -5.09 9.08 4.39
C GLY A 115 -5.31 9.69 5.77
N PHE A 116 -5.45 11.00 5.82
CA PHE A 116 -5.65 11.75 7.06
C PHE A 116 -7.11 11.80 7.49
N GLY A 117 -7.37 11.81 8.79
CA GLY A 117 -8.66 12.16 9.35
C GLY A 117 -8.64 12.47 10.85
N LYS A 118 -9.83 12.43 11.47
CA LYS A 118 -9.98 12.44 12.93
C LYS A 118 -9.56 11.13 13.59
N PHE A 119 -9.54 10.06 12.81
CA PHE A 119 -8.89 8.80 13.17
C PHE A 119 -8.02 8.43 11.97
N GLN A 120 -6.81 7.94 12.24
CA GLN A 120 -5.82 7.79 11.19
C GLN A 120 -5.87 6.43 10.53
N GLY A 121 -5.74 6.44 9.21
CA GLY A 121 -5.52 5.23 8.44
C GLY A 121 -4.13 4.66 8.69
N ARG A 122 -3.99 3.37 8.43
CA ARG A 122 -2.72 2.65 8.43
C ARG A 122 -2.08 2.66 7.04
N GLY A 123 -0.76 2.72 6.97
CA GLY A 123 -0.02 2.54 5.72
C GLY A 123 -0.10 1.11 5.21
N GLY A 124 -0.21 0.93 3.89
CA GLY A 124 -0.28 -0.39 3.27
C GLY A 124 1.04 -1.14 3.37
N ASP A 125 0.99 -2.47 3.42
CA ASP A 125 2.19 -3.29 3.45
C ASP A 125 2.86 -3.33 2.06
N GLY A 126 4.18 -3.43 2.03
CA GLY A 126 4.95 -3.66 0.81
C GLY A 126 4.80 -5.09 0.30
N GLY A 127 4.86 -5.26 -1.02
CA GLY A 127 4.81 -6.56 -1.65
C GLY A 127 6.15 -7.30 -1.57
N ASN A 128 6.11 -8.62 -1.49
CA ASN A 128 7.29 -9.47 -1.70
C ASN A 128 7.84 -9.39 -3.14
N GLY A 129 9.17 -9.47 -3.25
CA GLY A 129 9.89 -9.68 -4.49
C GLY A 129 9.71 -11.10 -5.05
N GLY A 130 10.21 -11.32 -6.25
CA GLY A 130 10.14 -12.56 -6.99
C GLY A 130 10.90 -13.67 -6.29
N LEU A 131 10.51 -14.91 -6.53
CA LEU A 131 10.98 -16.05 -5.73
C LEU A 131 12.50 -16.13 -5.65
N LEU A 132 13.21 -15.95 -6.77
CA LEU A 132 14.66 -16.08 -6.82
C LEU A 132 15.36 -14.73 -6.69
N ILE A 133 14.93 -13.77 -7.51
CA ILE A 133 15.56 -12.46 -7.64
C ILE A 133 14.50 -11.36 -7.53
N GLY A 134 14.66 -10.47 -6.57
CA GLY A 134 13.79 -9.31 -6.43
C GLY A 134 13.87 -8.69 -5.05
N ASN A 135 13.73 -7.39 -4.97
CA ASN A 135 13.62 -6.69 -3.70
C ASN A 135 12.17 -6.74 -3.21
N GLY A 136 12.00 -6.77 -1.89
CA GLY A 136 10.72 -6.49 -1.28
C GLY A 136 10.38 -5.00 -1.39
N GLY A 137 9.10 -4.70 -1.58
CA GLY A 137 8.59 -3.35 -1.58
C GLY A 137 8.56 -2.75 -0.18
N HIS A 138 8.65 -1.42 -0.09
CA HIS A 138 8.55 -0.70 1.16
C HIS A 138 7.12 -0.65 1.68
N GLY A 139 6.95 -0.71 2.99
CA GLY A 139 5.68 -0.40 3.64
C GLY A 139 5.34 1.10 3.52
N GLY A 140 4.07 1.40 3.35
CA GLY A 140 3.55 2.76 3.34
C GLY A 140 3.52 3.37 4.74
N TRP A 141 3.63 4.68 4.82
CA TRP A 141 3.57 5.40 6.10
C TRP A 141 2.15 5.54 6.62
N GLY A 142 2.00 5.52 7.94
CA GLY A 142 0.76 5.87 8.62
C GLY A 142 0.53 7.38 8.65
N ALA A 143 -0.73 7.79 8.79
CA ALA A 143 -1.09 9.20 8.78
C ALA A 143 -0.83 9.85 10.15
N ALA A 144 -0.30 11.07 10.19
CA ALA A 144 -0.03 11.77 11.44
C ALA A 144 -1.33 12.16 12.16
N GLY A 145 -1.43 11.82 13.45
CA GLY A 145 -2.49 12.16 14.40
C GLY A 145 -2.54 13.64 14.78
N GLY A 146 -3.75 14.14 15.07
CA GLY A 146 -3.96 15.46 15.70
C GLY A 146 -3.95 15.39 17.23
N ASP A 147 -4.27 16.51 17.89
CA ASP A 147 -4.09 16.77 19.34
C ASP A 147 -4.42 15.60 20.29
N ASN A 148 -5.51 14.85 20.05
CA ASN A 148 -5.96 13.75 20.91
C ASN A 148 -6.19 12.44 20.14
N VAL A 149 -5.53 12.28 18.98
CA VAL A 149 -5.73 11.14 18.08
C VAL A 149 -4.41 10.44 17.88
N LYS A 150 -4.38 9.12 18.10
CA LYS A 150 -3.19 8.31 17.85
C LYS A 150 -2.82 8.38 16.37
N GLY A 151 -1.52 8.51 16.08
CA GLY A 151 -1.02 8.37 14.72
C GLY A 151 -1.32 7.00 14.10
N GLY A 152 -1.50 6.98 12.78
CA GLY A 152 -1.71 5.75 12.02
C GLY A 152 -0.46 4.89 12.00
N ASP A 153 -0.60 3.56 12.03
CA ASP A 153 0.55 2.67 11.96
C ASP A 153 1.16 2.66 10.55
N GLY A 154 2.47 2.43 10.47
CA GLY A 154 3.15 2.15 9.22
C GLY A 154 2.92 0.72 8.74
N GLY A 155 2.95 0.53 7.43
CA GLY A 155 2.88 -0.79 6.80
C GLY A 155 4.20 -1.55 6.92
N HIS A 156 4.15 -2.87 6.90
CA HIS A 156 5.33 -3.72 6.89
C HIS A 156 6.05 -3.65 5.54
N GLY A 157 7.37 -3.82 5.53
CA GLY A 157 8.11 -4.04 4.30
C GLY A 157 7.94 -5.48 3.80
N GLY A 158 8.00 -5.67 2.48
CA GLY A 158 7.94 -6.98 1.84
C GLY A 158 9.29 -7.71 1.89
N ASN A 159 9.27 -9.03 1.77
CA ASN A 159 10.50 -9.83 1.69
C ASN A 159 11.13 -9.78 0.30
N GLY A 160 12.46 -9.80 0.23
CA GLY A 160 13.20 -10.03 -1.00
C GLY A 160 13.16 -11.50 -1.47
N GLY A 161 13.65 -11.74 -2.68
CA GLY A 161 13.82 -13.07 -3.26
C GLY A 161 14.86 -13.90 -2.53
N ILE A 162 14.71 -15.22 -2.55
CA ILE A 162 15.49 -16.13 -1.70
C ILE A 162 16.98 -16.19 -2.07
N LEU A 163 17.35 -15.93 -3.33
CA LEU A 163 18.75 -15.94 -3.76
C LEU A 163 19.34 -14.54 -3.73
N LEU A 164 18.73 -13.60 -4.47
CA LEU A 164 19.15 -12.21 -4.52
C LEU A 164 17.97 -11.30 -4.23
N GLY A 165 18.07 -10.46 -3.20
CA GLY A 165 16.99 -9.55 -2.88
C GLY A 165 17.14 -8.86 -1.55
N LEU A 166 16.99 -7.54 -1.53
CA LEU A 166 16.88 -6.77 -0.31
C LEU A 166 15.47 -6.90 0.26
N GLY A 167 15.37 -6.96 1.58
CA GLY A 167 14.10 -6.77 2.26
C GLY A 167 13.62 -5.33 2.14
N GLY A 168 12.31 -5.15 2.02
CA GLY A 168 11.69 -3.83 2.04
C GLY A 168 11.73 -3.21 3.43
N ASN A 169 11.99 -1.92 3.51
CA ASN A 169 11.82 -1.16 4.75
C ASN A 169 10.35 -1.12 5.20
N GLY A 170 10.13 -1.14 6.51
CA GLY A 170 8.83 -0.83 7.07
C GLY A 170 8.51 0.66 6.94
N GLY A 171 7.22 0.98 6.84
CA GLY A 171 6.72 2.35 6.81
C GLY A 171 6.78 3.00 8.19
N ALA A 172 7.02 4.31 8.23
CA ALA A 172 6.96 5.06 9.48
C ALA A 172 5.54 5.08 10.04
N GLY A 173 5.43 4.99 11.37
CA GLY A 173 4.20 5.36 12.07
C GLY A 173 3.96 6.86 11.94
N GLY A 174 2.69 7.26 11.83
CA GLY A 174 2.32 8.66 11.80
C GLY A 174 2.60 9.32 13.15
N ALA A 175 3.10 10.56 13.13
CA ALA A 175 3.35 11.30 14.36
C ALA A 175 2.07 11.47 15.20
N GLY A 176 2.17 11.58 16.52
CA GLY A 176 1.03 11.91 17.39
C GLY A 176 1.36 12.91 18.49
N LEU A 177 0.32 13.53 19.03
CA LEU A 177 0.43 14.47 20.16
C LEU A 177 0.03 13.78 21.47
N ALA A 178 -1.03 14.21 22.15
CA ALA A 178 -1.35 13.72 23.50
C ALA A 178 -1.72 12.22 23.53
N ALA A 179 -2.20 11.66 22.42
CA ALA A 179 -2.57 10.25 22.30
C ALA A 179 -1.42 9.33 21.84
N GLY A 180 -0.22 9.87 21.62
CA GLY A 180 0.94 9.12 21.08
C GLY A 180 0.86 8.89 19.57
N GLY A 181 1.99 8.58 18.92
CA GLY A 181 2.02 8.29 17.50
C GLY A 181 1.72 6.83 17.14
N GLY A 182 1.81 6.56 15.84
CA GLY A 182 1.64 5.24 15.27
C GLY A 182 2.89 4.38 15.41
N GLU A 183 2.70 3.08 15.37
CA GLU A 183 3.81 2.15 15.34
C GLU A 183 4.44 2.12 13.94
N GLY A 184 5.76 2.07 13.88
CA GLY A 184 6.45 1.80 12.62
C GLY A 184 6.28 0.35 12.19
N GLY A 185 6.24 0.11 10.89
CA GLY A 185 6.14 -1.22 10.33
C GLY A 185 7.42 -2.02 10.50
N ALA A 186 7.30 -3.33 10.72
CA ALA A 186 8.43 -4.25 10.62
C ALA A 186 9.11 -4.21 9.24
N ALA A 187 10.42 -4.50 9.23
CA ALA A 187 11.18 -4.73 8.01
C ALA A 187 10.85 -6.07 7.36
N GLY A 188 11.04 -6.14 6.04
CA GLY A 188 11.11 -7.38 5.29
C GLY A 188 12.48 -8.04 5.38
N SER A 189 12.50 -9.35 5.17
CA SER A 189 13.73 -10.16 5.14
C SER A 189 14.43 -10.05 3.78
N GLY A 190 15.76 -10.11 3.78
CA GLY A 190 16.56 -10.27 2.57
C GLY A 190 16.77 -11.74 2.17
N GLY A 191 17.31 -11.97 0.97
CA GLY A 191 17.70 -13.28 0.46
C GLY A 191 19.08 -13.76 0.92
N LEU A 192 19.57 -14.86 0.34
CA LEU A 192 20.91 -15.40 0.57
C LEU A 192 22.00 -14.34 0.36
N ILE A 193 21.85 -13.55 -0.70
CA ILE A 193 22.66 -12.36 -0.98
C ILE A 193 21.72 -11.16 -0.99
N GLY A 194 21.43 -10.65 0.20
CA GLY A 194 20.65 -9.45 0.41
C GLY A 194 20.50 -9.11 1.89
N ALA A 195 20.53 -7.81 2.21
CA ALA A 195 20.28 -7.35 3.57
C ALA A 195 18.76 -7.31 3.86
N PRO A 196 18.34 -7.51 5.13
CA PRO A 196 16.99 -7.17 5.54
C PRO A 196 16.73 -5.66 5.39
N GLY A 197 15.46 -5.28 5.31
CA GLY A 197 15.06 -3.88 5.36
C GLY A 197 15.28 -3.29 6.76
N VAL A 198 15.07 -1.98 6.88
CA VAL A 198 15.01 -1.31 8.19
C VAL A 198 13.56 -1.22 8.69
N PRO A 199 13.30 -1.48 9.99
CA PRO A 199 12.00 -1.21 10.57
C PRO A 199 11.66 0.28 10.46
N GLY A 200 10.38 0.59 10.29
CA GLY A 200 9.90 1.95 10.30
C GLY A 200 10.03 2.57 11.69
N PRO A 201 10.33 3.88 11.78
CA PRO A 201 10.30 4.57 13.07
C PRO A 201 8.85 4.66 13.60
N HIS A 202 8.72 4.60 14.92
CA HIS A 202 7.47 4.98 15.61
C HIS A 202 7.28 6.51 15.56
N GLY A 203 6.03 6.97 15.56
CA GLY A 203 5.66 8.39 15.53
C GLY A 203 5.34 8.99 16.90
#